data_AF-G5PYL0-F1
#
_entry.id   AF-G5PYL0-F1
#
_cell.length_a   1.000
_cell.length_b   1.000
_cell.length_c   1.000
_cell.angle_alpha   90.00
_cell.angle_beta   90.00
_cell.angle_gamma   90.00
#
_symmetry.space_group_name_H-M   'P 1'
#
loop_
_entity.id
_entity.type
_entity.pdbx_description
1 polymer ?
#
loop_
_entity_poly.entity_id
_entity_poly.type
_entity_poly.pdbx_seq_one_letter_code
_entity_poly.pdbx_strand_id
1 'polypeptide(L)' 'MNYGGRSIPVTRGVEFSLDNVDKAATRPVLLPGQRQAVRCVPVPLTLTTQPFNIREKRSGEYQGTLTVTMLMGTQTP' A
#
# COMPACT_ATOMS: atom_id res chain seq x y z
N MET A 1 -2.67 -5.84 -2.87
CA MET A 1 -3.07 -4.85 -1.84
C MET A 1 -4.39 -5.29 -1.25
N ASN A 2 -4.65 -5.11 0.05
CA ASN A 2 -5.97 -5.34 0.63
C ASN A 2 -6.67 -4.02 0.95
N TYR A 3 -7.90 -3.83 0.45
CA TYR A 3 -8.71 -2.65 0.71
C TYR A 3 -10.19 -3.04 0.83
N GLY A 4 -10.85 -2.66 1.92
CA GLY A 4 -12.26 -3.00 2.15
C GLY A 4 -12.56 -4.50 2.11
N GLY A 5 -11.60 -5.34 2.53
CA GLY A 5 -11.71 -6.81 2.46
C GLY A 5 -11.44 -7.41 1.08
N ARG A 6 -11.17 -6.59 0.06
CA ARG A 6 -10.89 -7.03 -1.31
C ARG A 6 -9.40 -7.06 -1.58
N SER A 7 -8.93 -8.10 -2.28
CA SER A 7 -7.57 -8.14 -2.80
C SER A 7 -7.52 -7.43 -4.16
N ILE A 8 -6.76 -6.36 -4.24
CA ILE A 8 -6.52 -5.56 -5.46
C ILE A 8 -5.12 -5.91 -5.98
N PRO A 9 -4.99 -6.40 -7.23
CA PRO A 9 -3.69 -6.59 -7.86
C PRO A 9 -3.04 -5.24 -8.13
N VAL A 10 -1.77 -5.10 -7.74
CA VAL A 10 -1.00 -3.87 -7.95
C VAL A 10 0.11 -4.16 -8.96
N THR A 11 0.06 -3.48 -10.10
CA THR A 11 1.03 -3.62 -11.18
C THR A 11 1.91 -2.38 -11.25
N ARG A 12 3.21 -2.56 -11.47
CA ARG A 12 4.17 -1.45 -11.58
C ARG A 12 3.72 -0.46 -12.66
N GLY A 13 3.67 0.83 -12.29
CA GLY A 13 3.35 1.92 -13.22
C GLY A 13 1.87 2.06 -13.58
N VAL A 14 0.99 1.26 -12.97
CA VAL A 14 -0.45 1.35 -13.18
C VAL A 14 -1.08 2.10 -12.01
N GLU A 15 -1.72 3.22 -12.30
CA GLU A 15 -2.53 3.97 -11.35
C GLU A 15 -3.91 3.34 -11.19
N PHE A 16 -4.48 3.44 -9.98
CA PHE A 16 -5.84 2.99 -9.69
C PHE A 16 -6.47 3.87 -8.63
N SER A 17 -7.80 4.00 -8.67
CA SER A 17 -8.58 4.74 -7.67
C SER A 17 -9.04 3.80 -6.56
N LEU A 18 -9.07 4.32 -5.33
CA LEU A 18 -9.74 3.69 -4.20
C LEU A 18 -11.04 4.46 -3.95
N ASP A 19 -12.17 3.82 -4.18
CA ASP A 19 -13.48 4.44 -3.98
C ASP A 19 -13.95 4.29 -2.52
N ASN A 20 -14.81 5.20 -2.08
CA ASN A 20 -15.45 5.18 -0.75
C ASN A 20 -14.46 5.13 0.43
N VAL A 21 -13.31 5.80 0.32
CA VAL A 21 -12.29 5.87 1.38
C VAL A 21 -12.85 6.51 2.65
N ASP A 22 -13.79 7.44 2.52
CA ASP A 22 -14.52 8.10 3.60
C ASP A 22 -15.40 7.14 4.42
N LYS A 23 -15.85 6.03 3.81
CA LYS A 23 -16.70 5.00 4.45
C LYS A 23 -15.92 3.75 4.87
N ALA A 24 -14.63 3.69 4.55
CA ALA A 24 -13.80 2.54 4.88
C ALA A 24 -13.58 2.42 6.40
N ALA A 25 -13.31 1.20 6.87
CA ALA A 25 -12.94 0.97 8.25
C ALA A 25 -11.66 1.75 8.59
N THR A 26 -11.70 2.54 9.66
CA THR A 26 -10.57 3.36 10.10
C THR A 26 -9.95 2.85 11.39
N ARG A 27 -8.67 3.13 11.58
CA ARG A 27 -7.96 2.92 12.85
C ARG A 27 -7.35 4.23 13.36
N PRO A 28 -7.30 4.45 14.67
CA PRO A 28 -6.56 5.57 15.24
C PRO A 28 -5.06 5.38 15.03
N VAL A 29 -4.36 6.43 14.58
CA VAL A 29 -2.91 6.47 14.43
C VAL A 29 -2.40 7.76 15.05
N LEU A 30 -1.39 7.66 15.92
CA LEU A 30 -0.69 8.83 16.44
C LEU A 30 0.47 9.15 15.48
N LEU A 31 0.33 10.23 14.73
CA LEU A 31 1.39 10.70 13.85
C LEU A 31 2.46 11.47 14.65
N PRO A 32 3.73 11.45 14.22
CA PRO A 32 4.78 12.23 14.84
C PRO A 32 4.39 13.72 14.93
N GLY A 33 4.52 14.32 16.11
CA GLY A 33 4.21 15.74 16.35
C GLY A 33 2.73 16.07 16.58
N GLN A 34 1.82 15.10 16.50
CA GLN A 34 0.39 15.29 16.79
C GLN A 34 0.06 14.85 18.21
N ARG A 35 -0.78 15.64 18.91
CA ARG A 35 -1.26 15.31 20.28
C ARG A 35 -2.53 14.46 20.27
N GLN A 36 -3.27 14.47 19.16
CA GLN A 36 -4.51 13.73 19.00
C GLN A 36 -4.32 12.66 17.92
N ALA A 37 -4.97 11.52 18.07
CA ALA A 37 -4.93 10.46 17.08
C ALA A 37 -5.76 10.85 15.84
N VAL A 38 -5.19 10.63 14.66
CA VAL A 38 -5.90 10.75 13.39
C VAL A 38 -6.53 9.42 13.00
N ARG A 39 -7.61 9.45 12.22
CA ARG A 39 -8.24 8.25 11.65
C ARG A 39 -7.61 7.94 10.30
N CYS A 40 -7.01 6.77 10.16
CA CYS A 40 -6.40 6.31 8.92
C CYS A 40 -7.08 5.02 8.43
N VAL A 41 -7.16 4.85 7.11
CA VAL A 41 -7.62 3.61 6.48
C VAL A 41 -6.42 2.67 6.30
N PRO A 42 -6.44 1.45 6.86
CA PRO A 42 -5.36 0.48 6.69
C PRO A 42 -5.45 -0.17 5.29
N VAL A 43 -4.34 -0.13 4.54
CA VAL A 43 -4.28 -0.66 3.17
C VAL A 43 -2.97 -1.45 2.99
N PRO A 44 -2.84 -2.67 3.53
CA PRO A 44 -1.59 -3.41 3.50
C PRO A 44 -1.22 -3.86 2.08
N LEU A 45 0.08 -3.76 1.78
CA LEU A 45 0.72 -4.26 0.56
C LEU A 45 1.46 -5.56 0.87
N THR A 46 1.22 -6.58 0.06
CA THR A 46 1.92 -7.87 0.14
C THR A 46 2.87 -7.99 -1.03
N LEU A 47 4.15 -8.23 -0.74
CA LEU A 47 5.17 -8.53 -1.75
C LEU A 47 5.38 -10.04 -1.79
N THR A 48 5.21 -10.63 -2.97
CA THR A 48 5.35 -12.07 -3.16
C THR A 48 6.48 -12.34 -4.14
N THR A 49 7.48 -13.11 -3.71
CA THR A 49 8.53 -13.62 -4.58
C THR A 49 8.17 -15.04 -4.99
N GLN A 50 8.09 -15.31 -6.30
CA GLN A 50 7.86 -16.66 -6.80
C GLN A 50 9.05 -17.57 -6.46
N PRO A 51 8.82 -18.86 -6.17
CA PRO A 51 9.91 -19.83 -6.07
C PRO A 51 10.77 -19.81 -7.34
N PHE A 52 12.08 -19.92 -7.17
CA PHE A 52 13.04 -19.92 -8.27
C PHE A 52 14.11 -20.99 -8.04
N ASN A 53 14.73 -21.45 -9.13
CA ASN A 53 15.87 -22.34 -9.05
C ASN A 53 17.12 -21.56 -8.62
N ILE A 54 17.76 -21.96 -7.52
CA ILE A 54 18.94 -21.25 -7.00
C ILE A 54 20.10 -21.18 -8.00
N ARG A 55 20.21 -22.15 -8.93
CA ARG A 55 21.24 -22.16 -9.97
C ARG A 55 21.03 -21.08 -11.05
N GLU A 56 19.81 -20.54 -11.17
CA GLU A 56 19.46 -19.50 -12.14
C GLU A 56 19.66 -18.08 -11.58
N LYS A 57 20.00 -17.95 -10.29
CA LYS A 57 20.29 -16.69 -9.63
C LYS A 57 21.76 -16.60 -9.24
N ARG A 58 22.32 -15.39 -9.30
CA ARG A 58 23.69 -15.14 -8.83
C ARG A 58 23.69 -15.11 -7.31
N SER A 59 24.76 -15.62 -6.70
CA SER A 59 24.95 -15.47 -5.27
C SER A 59 25.13 -13.99 -4.91
N GLY A 60 24.50 -13.55 -3.82
CA GLY A 60 24.58 -12.17 -3.32
C GLY A 60 23.29 -11.68 -2.69
N GLU A 61 23.32 -10.44 -2.21
CA GLU A 61 22.15 -9.73 -1.70
C GLU A 61 21.36 -9.09 -2.85
N TYR A 62 20.04 -9.21 -2.79
CA TYR A 62 19.12 -8.59 -3.74
C TYR A 62 18.37 -7.45 -3.06
N GLN A 63 18.49 -6.25 -3.62
CA GLN A 63 17.82 -5.06 -3.12
C GLN A 63 16.99 -4.42 -4.24
N GLY A 64 15.90 -3.75 -3.85
CA GLY A 64 15.03 -3.02 -4.77
C GLY A 64 14.18 -2.02 -4.02
N THR A 65 13.77 -0.97 -4.71
CA THR A 65 12.96 0.11 -4.14
C THR A 65 11.55 0.06 -4.69
N LEU A 66 10.56 0.04 -3.78
CA LEU A 66 9.16 0.27 -4.11
C LEU A 66 8.80 1.71 -3.75
N THR A 67 8.48 2.51 -4.77
CA THR A 67 7.91 3.84 -4.57
C THR A 67 6.40 3.77 -4.70
N VAL A 68 5.69 4.25 -3.68
CA VAL A 68 4.23 4.36 -3.70
C VAL A 68 3.87 5.84 -3.72
N THR A 69 3.17 6.26 -4.77
CA THR A 69 2.62 7.62 -4.89
C THR A 69 1.15 7.57 -4.58
N MET A 70 0.70 8.38 -3.62
CA MET A 70 -0.71 8.54 -3.28
C MET A 70 -1.17 9.92 -3.74
N LEU A 71 -2.14 9.95 -4.65
CA LEU A 71 -2.82 11.17 -5.05
C LEU A 71 -4.12 11.29 -4.24
N MET A 72 -4.25 12.37 -3.48
CA MET A 72 -5.43 12.65 -2.68
C MET A 72 -6.39 13.50 -3.51
N GLY A 73 -7.55 12.96 -3.86
CA GLY A 73 -8.64 13.77 -4.40
C GLY A 73 -9.38 14.47 -3.28
N THR A 74 -9.49 15.79 -3.32
CA THR A 74 -10.46 16.51 -2.49
C THR A 74 -11.79 16.55 -3.24
N GLN A 75 -12.86 16.05 -2.63
CA GLN A 75 -14.20 16.38 -3.12
C GLN A 75 -14.41 17.88 -2.84
N THR A 76 -14.75 18.66 -3.87
CA THR A 76 -15.22 20.03 -3.67
C THR A 76 -16.55 19.97 -2.89
N PRO A 77 -16.73 20.86 -1.89
CA PRO A 77 -17.87 20.83 -0.95
C PRO A 77 -19.22 21.04 -1.63
#